data_AF-A0A6J4GKE4-F1
#
_entry.id   AF-A0A6J4GKE4-F1
#
_cell.length_a   1.000
_cell.length_b   1.000
_cell.length_c   1.000
_cell.angle_alpha   90.00
_cell.angle_beta   90.00
_cell.angle_gamma   90.00
#
_symmetry.space_group_name_H-M   'P 1'
#
loop_
_entity.id
_entity.type
_entity.pdbx_description
1 polymer ?
#
loop_
_entity_poly.entity_id
_entity_poly.type
_entity_poly.pdbx_seq_one_letter_code
_entity_poly.pdbx_strand_id
1 'polypeptide(L)' 'MFQKLLKLEPNREGILFIKSDNIASLKTHEKMGMHKVSSFHFNNADFDVYAYLSQPKEDNNL' A
#
# COMPACT_ATOMS: atom_id res chain seq x y z
N MET A 1 1.07 10.15 9.98
CA MET A 1 1.86 8.98 10.41
C MET A 1 2.52 8.27 9.22
N PHE A 2 1.76 7.75 8.25
CA PHE A 2 2.30 7.00 7.10
C PHE A 2 3.35 7.76 6.27
N GLN A 3 3.12 9.05 5.97
CA GLN A 3 4.11 9.89 5.28
C GLN A 3 5.46 10.01 6.02
N LYS A 4 5.47 9.85 7.36
CA LYS A 4 6.71 9.83 8.14
C LYS A 4 7.44 8.50 7.98
N LEU A 5 6.71 7.39 7.85
CA LEU A 5 7.28 6.07 7.57
C LEU A 5 8.00 6.05 6.23
N LEU A 6 7.38 6.59 5.17
CA LEU A 6 8.00 6.65 3.83
C LEU A 6 9.35 7.38 3.85
N LYS A 7 9.49 8.42 4.69
CA LYS A 7 10.73 9.18 4.85
C LYS A 7 11.81 8.45 5.65
N LEU A 8 11.43 7.60 6.59
CA LEU A 8 12.36 6.85 7.43
C LEU A 8 12.85 5.57 6.74
N GLU A 9 12.01 4.97 5.91
CA GLU A 9 12.27 3.70 5.23
C GLU A 9 12.15 3.88 3.69
N PRO A 10 13.04 4.68 3.06
CA PRO A 10 13.06 4.79 1.60
C PRO A 10 13.38 3.44 0.96
N ASN A 11 12.88 3.20 -0.27
CA ASN A 11 13.07 1.95 -1.02
C ASN A 11 12.42 0.70 -0.39
N ARG A 12 11.53 0.87 0.59
CA ARG A 12 10.75 -0.23 1.14
C ARG A 12 9.40 -0.33 0.41
N GLU A 13 9.06 -1.55 0.02
CA GLU A 13 7.72 -1.91 -0.41
C GLU A 13 6.90 -2.39 0.79
N GLY A 14 5.64 -1.96 0.87
CA GLY A 14 4.68 -2.53 1.80
C GLY A 14 3.48 -3.09 1.08
N ILE A 15 2.99 -4.23 1.56
CA ILE A 15 1.87 -4.99 0.98
C ILE A 15 0.79 -5.19 2.05
N LEU A 16 -0.48 -5.10 1.64
CA LEU A 16 -1.65 -5.29 2.49
C LEU A 16 -2.67 -6.19 1.80
N PHE A 17 -3.36 -6.98 2.61
CA PHE A 17 -4.48 -7.81 2.18
C PHE A 17 -5.75 -7.30 2.85
N ILE A 18 -6.72 -6.87 2.07
CA ILE A 18 -7.96 -6.27 2.56
C ILE A 18 -9.10 -7.09 2.01
N LYS A 19 -10.04 -7.54 2.85
CA LYS A 19 -11.26 -8.17 2.33
C LYS A 19 -11.96 -7.23 1.35
N SER A 20 -12.36 -7.75 0.19
CA SER A 20 -12.90 -6.94 -0.91
C SER A 20 -14.25 -6.28 -0.56
N ASP A 21 -14.93 -6.73 0.50
CA ASP A 21 -16.15 -6.12 1.03
C ASP A 21 -15.90 -4.98 2.04
N ASN A 22 -14.65 -4.77 2.47
CA ASN A 22 -14.29 -3.71 3.41
C ASN A 22 -14.03 -2.37 2.68
N ILE A 23 -15.10 -1.80 2.13
CA ILE A 23 -15.06 -0.57 1.32
C ILE A 23 -14.38 0.61 2.03
N ALA A 24 -14.56 0.72 3.36
CA ALA A 24 -13.95 1.79 4.15
C ALA A 24 -12.41 1.67 4.18
N SER A 25 -11.89 0.45 4.36
CA SER A 25 -10.45 0.20 4.32
C SER A 25 -9.88 0.44 2.92
N LEU A 26 -10.54 -0.07 1.87
CA LEU A 26 -10.11 0.11 0.48
C LEU A 26 -9.93 1.60 0.13
N LYS A 27 -10.97 2.42 0.38
CA LYS A 27 -10.94 3.86 0.11
C LYS A 27 -9.88 4.60 0.94
N THR A 28 -9.60 4.14 2.16
CA THR A 28 -8.61 4.79 3.03
C THR A 28 -7.20 4.55 2.50
N HIS A 29 -6.89 3.33 2.08
CA HIS A 29 -5.56 2.99 1.57
C HIS A 29 -5.30 3.56 0.17
N GLU A 30 -6.33 3.62 -0.69
CA GLU A 30 -6.26 4.36 -1.96
C GLU A 30 -5.89 5.84 -1.75
N LYS A 31 -6.55 6.50 -0.79
CA LYS A 31 -6.22 7.90 -0.43
C LYS A 31 -4.82 8.07 0.13
N MET A 32 -4.23 7.02 0.70
CA MET A 32 -2.85 7.02 1.18
C MET A 32 -1.82 6.82 0.06
N GLY A 33 -2.26 6.62 -1.19
CA GLY A 33 -1.40 6.38 -2.35
C GLY A 33 -0.98 4.92 -2.52
N MET A 34 -1.69 3.99 -1.90
CA MET A 34 -1.55 2.55 -2.21
C MET A 34 -2.47 2.18 -3.37
N HIS A 35 -2.05 1.19 -4.15
CA HIS A 35 -2.79 0.75 -5.33
C HIS A 35 -3.06 -0.75 -5.27
N LYS A 36 -4.23 -1.17 -5.76
CA LYS A 36 -4.53 -2.60 -5.92
C LYS A 36 -3.61 -3.19 -6.99
N VAL A 37 -2.89 -4.25 -6.65
CA VAL A 37 -1.95 -4.95 -7.54
C VAL A 37 -2.39 -6.38 -7.86
N SER A 38 -3.29 -6.95 -7.04
CA SER A 38 -3.81 -8.30 -7.26
C SER A 38 -5.07 -8.55 -6.42
N SER A 39 -5.62 -9.75 -6.51
CA SER A 39 -6.68 -10.28 -5.65
C SER A 39 -6.57 -11.79 -5.53
N PHE A 40 -7.04 -12.36 -4.43
CA PHE A 40 -7.11 -13.80 -4.24
C PHE A 40 -8.32 -14.21 -3.39
N HIS A 41 -8.72 -15.47 -3.55
CA HIS A 41 -9.76 -16.09 -2.74
C HIS A 41 -9.13 -16.93 -1.62
N PHE A 42 -9.53 -16.71 -0.37
CA PHE A 42 -9.04 -17.47 0.77
C PHE A 42 -10.11 -17.58 1.85
N ASN A 43 -10.29 -18.79 2.40
CA ASN A 43 -11.23 -19.05 3.49
C ASN A 43 -12.65 -18.48 3.24
N ASN A 44 -13.19 -18.77 2.04
CA ASN A 44 -14.52 -18.34 1.62
C ASN A 44 -14.73 -16.80 1.61
N ALA A 45 -13.66 -16.05 1.36
CA ALA A 45 -13.70 -14.59 1.21
C ALA A 45 -12.72 -14.14 0.13
N ASP A 46 -13.08 -13.05 -0.55
CA ASP A 46 -12.22 -12.39 -1.53
C ASP A 46 -11.38 -11.30 -0.83
N PHE A 47 -10.11 -11.23 -1.22
CA PHE A 47 -9.17 -10.24 -0.73
C PHE A 47 -8.54 -9.48 -1.89
N ASP A 48 -8.44 -8.17 -1.73
CA ASP A 48 -7.69 -7.29 -2.58
C ASP A 48 -6.30 -7.07 -2.00
N VAL A 49 -5.29 -7.15 -2.86
CA VAL A 49 -3.89 -6.92 -2.51
C VAL A 49 -3.54 -5.49 -2.89
N TYR A 50 -3.15 -4.68 -1.91
CA TYR A 50 -2.69 -3.31 -2.10
C TYR A 50 -1.19 -3.21 -1.82
N ALA A 51 -0.48 -2.42 -2.62
CA ALA A 51 0.94 -2.16 -2.43
C ALA A 51 1.27 -0.67 -2.54
N TYR A 52 2.39 -0.28 -1.92
CA TYR A 52 3.09 0.97 -2.19
C TYR A 52 4.59 0.72 -2.29
N LEU A 53 5.26 1.51 -3.13
CA LEU A 53 6.71 1.62 -3.16
C LEU A 53 7.11 2.99 -2.63
N SER A 54 7.90 3.04 -1.55
CA SER A 54 8.51 4.31 -1.15
C SER A 54 9.58 4.67 -2.18
N GLN A 55 9.35 5.75 -2.93
CA GLN A 55 10.32 6.27 -3.91
C GLN A 55 11.68 6.53 -3.22
N PRO A 56 12.81 6.25 -3.89
CA PRO A 56 14.10 6.68 -3.39
C PRO A 56 14.10 8.20 -3.20
N LYS A 57 14.84 8.69 -2.19
CA LYS A 57 15.31 10.07 -2.27
C LYS A 57 16.24 10.13 -3.49
N GLU A 58 15.90 10.92 -4.49
CA GLU A 58 16.93 11.47 -5.37
C GLU A 58 17.82 12.34 -4.49
N ASP A 59 19.01 11.83 -4.14
CA ASP A 59 20.07 12.66 -3.60
C ASP A 59 20.57 13.57 -4.73
N ASN A 60 19.86 14.67 -4.96
CA ASN A 60 20.35 15.79 -5.77
C ASN A 60 21.44 16.53 -4.96
N ASN A 61 22.61 15.91 -4.84
CA ASN A 61 23.86 16.57 -4.49
C ASN A 61 24.70 16.68 -5.77
N LEU A 62 24.50 17.78 -6.50
CA LEU A 62 25.46 18.35 -7.46
C LEU A 62 25.67 19.81 -7.07
#